data_AF-A0A819FQ74-F1
#
_entry.id   AF-A0A819FQ74-F1
#
_cell.length_a   1.000
_cell.length_b   1.000
_cell.length_c   1.000
_cell.angle_alpha   90.00
_cell.angle_beta   90.00
_cell.angle_gamma   90.00
#
_symmetry.space_group_name_H-M   'P 1'
#
loop_
_entity.id
_entity.type
_entity.pdbx_description
1 polymer ?
#
loop_
_entity_poly.entity_id
_entity_poly.type
_entity_poly.pdbx_seq_one_letter_code
_entity_poly.pdbx_strand_id
1 'polypeptide(L)' 'MVTNHPDIAGIYHNLGCAQGNKGELNEAAASFTQALDIRKAVDMNQPDVARTLNSLGIVHGEKGEYTKAMNKFKQALEI' A
#
# COMPACT_ATOMS: atom_id res chain seq x y z
N MET A 1 0.55 17.74 -15.22
CA MET A 1 0.30 16.35 -15.66
C MET A 1 0.82 15.45 -14.57
N VAL A 2 -0.06 14.83 -13.77
CA VAL A 2 0.36 13.84 -12.79
C VAL A 2 0.74 12.61 -13.60
N THR A 3 2.02 12.30 -13.66
CA THR A 3 2.55 11.13 -14.38
C THR A 3 2.03 9.87 -13.71
N ASN A 4 0.99 9.28 -14.27
CA ASN A 4 0.45 7.96 -13.96
C ASN A 4 1.41 6.87 -14.49
N HIS A 5 2.66 6.83 -13.98
CA HIS A 5 3.64 5.83 -14.38
C HIS A 5 3.63 4.67 -13.38
N PRO A 6 3.45 3.41 -13.84
CA PRO A 6 3.55 2.21 -12.99
C PRO A 6 4.80 2.18 -12.09
N ASP A 7 5.91 2.72 -12.60
CA ASP A 7 7.18 2.81 -11.85
C ASP A 7 7.07 3.67 -10.60
N ILE A 8 6.27 4.75 -10.63
CA ILE A 8 6.04 5.63 -9.48
C ILE A 8 5.31 4.88 -8.37
N ALA A 9 4.34 4.01 -8.72
CA ALA A 9 3.69 3.15 -7.74
C ALA A 9 4.65 2.12 -7.12
N GLY A 10 5.63 1.64 -7.89
CA GLY A 10 6.72 0.81 -7.38
C GLY A 10 7.60 1.57 -6.37
N ILE A 11 7.97 2.80 -6.70
CA ILE A 11 8.79 3.67 -5.86
C ILE A 11 8.08 3.99 -4.53
N TYR A 12 6.81 4.39 -4.57
CA TYR A 12 6.03 4.65 -3.35
C TYR A 12 5.90 3.40 -2.47
N HIS A 13 5.71 2.23 -3.08
CA HIS A 13 5.68 0.97 -2.33
C HIS A 13 7.01 0.71 -1.62
N ASN A 14 8.13 0.88 -2.33
CA ASN A 14 9.46 0.68 -1.73
C ASN A 14 9.76 1.70 -0.63
N LEU A 15 9.35 2.96 -0.81
CA LEU A 15 9.45 3.99 0.23
C LEU A 15 8.63 3.61 1.47
N GLY A 16 7.40 3.13 1.28
CA GLY A 16 6.56 2.64 2.37
C GLY A 16 7.19 1.49 3.14
N CYS A 17 7.82 0.53 2.44
CA CYS A 17 8.57 -0.56 3.07
C CYS A 17 9.74 -0.03 3.93
N ALA A 18 10.52 0.92 3.40
CA ALA A 18 11.63 1.51 4.13
C ALA A 18 11.17 2.28 5.38
N GLN A 19 10.08 3.04 5.26
CA GLN A 19 9.47 3.77 6.38
C GLN A 19 8.94 2.81 7.46
N GLY A 20 8.26 1.74 7.07
CA GLY A 20 7.77 0.70 7.98
C GLY A 20 8.92 0.05 8.76
N ASN A 21 9.98 -0.36 8.07
CA ASN A 21 11.18 -0.92 8.70
C ASN A 21 11.88 0.05 9.67
N LYS A 22 11.73 1.36 9.46
CA LYS A 22 12.25 2.41 10.35
C LYS A 22 11.30 2.74 11.52
N GLY A 23 10.07 2.22 11.52
CA GLY A 23 9.03 2.51 12.50
C GLY A 23 8.20 3.78 12.20
N GLU A 24 8.35 4.37 11.01
CA GLU A 24 7.60 5.55 10.54
C GLU A 24 6.25 5.09 9.95
N LEU A 25 5.39 4.53 10.81
CA LEU A 25 4.20 3.80 10.37
C LEU A 25 3.13 4.68 9.70
N ASN A 26 3.03 5.97 10.06
CA ASN A 26 2.07 6.88 9.44
C ASN A 26 2.50 7.22 8.01
N GLU A 27 3.79 7.50 7.82
CA GLU A 27 4.41 7.78 6.55
C GLU A 27 4.39 6.55 5.64
N ALA A 28 4.65 5.36 6.20
CA ALA A 28 4.52 4.10 5.49
C ALA A 28 3.09 3.89 4.95
N ALA A 29 2.07 4.11 5.79
CA ALA A 29 0.68 4.02 5.36
C ALA A 29 0.33 5.03 4.27
N ALA A 30 0.85 6.26 4.36
CA ALA A 30 0.66 7.28 3.33
C ALA A 30 1.29 6.85 1.99
N SER A 31 2.54 6.40 2.01
CA SER A 31 3.27 5.92 0.82
C SER A 31 2.56 4.73 0.16
N PHE A 32 2.14 3.74 0.94
CA PHE A 32 1.38 2.62 0.39
C PHE A 32 0.01 3.03 -0.16
N THR A 33 -0.65 4.02 0.43
CA THR A 33 -1.92 4.56 -0.10
C THR A 33 -1.70 5.23 -1.46
N GLN A 34 -0.65 6.05 -1.60
CA GLN A 34 -0.28 6.64 -2.90
C GLN A 34 0.02 5.57 -3.96
N ALA A 35 0.76 4.51 -3.58
CA ALA A 35 1.02 3.38 -4.48
C ALA A 35 -0.28 2.68 -4.91
N LEU A 36 -1.24 2.51 -3.99
CA LEU A 36 -2.52 1.87 -4.27
C LEU A 36 -3.39 2.70 -5.22
N ASP A 37 -3.45 4.01 -5.00
CA ASP A 37 -4.26 4.92 -5.81
C ASP A 37 -3.76 4.96 -7.25
N ILE A 38 -2.44 5.01 -7.45
CA ILE A 38 -1.85 4.93 -8.80
C ILE A 38 -2.16 3.59 -9.45
N ARG A 39 -1.96 2.47 -8.73
CA ARG A 39 -2.22 1.11 -9.29
C ARG A 39 -3.68 0.94 -9.72
N LYS A 40 -4.63 1.46 -8.93
CA LYS A 40 -6.05 1.42 -9.28
C LYS A 40 -6.40 2.35 -10.45
N ALA A 41 -5.75 3.52 -10.53
CA ALA A 41 -6.03 4.51 -11.57
C ALA A 41 -5.56 4.09 -12.97
N VAL A 42 -4.53 3.24 -13.06
CA VAL A 42 -3.96 2.78 -14.34
C VAL A 42 -4.36 1.35 -14.72
N ASP A 43 -5.35 0.77 -14.01
CA ASP A 43 -5.75 -0.64 -14.14
C ASP A 43 -4.54 -1.59 -14.13
N MET A 44 -3.61 -1.32 -13.20
CA MET A 44 -2.36 -2.05 -13.08
C MET A 44 -2.60 -3.47 -12.56
N ASN A 45 -1.67 -4.37 -12.87
CA ASN A 45 -1.79 -5.80 -12.62
C ASN A 45 -2.29 -6.12 -11.20
N GLN A 46 -3.37 -6.91 -11.13
CA GLN A 46 -4.06 -7.31 -9.90
C GLN A 46 -3.11 -7.77 -8.75
N PRO A 47 -2.03 -8.55 -9.01
CA PRO A 47 -1.09 -8.94 -7.96
C PRO A 47 -0.38 -7.77 -7.25
N ASP A 48 -0.13 -6.67 -7.95
CA ASP A 48 0.49 -5.48 -7.35
C ASP A 48 -0.50 -4.74 -6.43
N VAL A 49 -1.78 -4.70 -6.81
CA VAL A 49 -2.85 -4.14 -5.96
C VAL A 49 -2.97 -4.95 -4.67
N ALA A 50 -3.05 -6.28 -4.78
CA ALA A 50 -3.11 -7.19 -3.63
C ALA A 50 -1.89 -7.02 -2.70
N ARG A 51 -0.67 -6.92 -3.26
CA ARG A 51 0.56 -6.73 -2.48
C ARG A 51 0.58 -5.43 -1.68
N THR A 52 0.13 -4.32 -2.27
CA THR A 52 0.04 -3.05 -1.53
C THR A 52 -1.04 -3.08 -0.48
N LEU A 53 -2.20 -3.70 -0.75
CA LEU A 53 -3.24 -3.89 0.27
C LEU A 53 -2.74 -4.72 1.45
N ASN A 54 -2.01 -5.80 1.18
CA ASN A 54 -1.36 -6.60 2.23
C ASN A 54 -0.39 -5.74 3.08
N SER A 55 0.42 -4.90 2.43
CA SER A 55 1.38 -4.03 3.13
C SER A 55 0.70 -2.98 4.01
N LEU A 56 -0.42 -2.39 3.53
CA LEU A 56 -1.28 -1.53 4.35
C LEU A 56 -1.86 -2.29 5.55
N GLY A 57 -2.27 -3.55 5.34
CA GLY A 57 -2.78 -4.41 6.41
C GLY A 57 -1.75 -4.59 7.52
N ILE A 58 -0.51 -4.90 7.16
CA ILE A 58 0.61 -5.06 8.10
C ILE A 58 0.85 -3.77 8.89
N VAL A 59 1.01 -2.63 8.19
CA VAL A 59 1.26 -1.33 8.84
C VAL A 59 0.13 -0.95 9.80
N HIS A 60 -1.14 -1.15 9.41
CA HIS A 60 -2.25 -0.89 10.34
C HIS A 60 -2.22 -1.82 11.56
N GLY A 61 -1.79 -3.07 11.40
CA GLY A 61 -1.61 -4.01 12.51
C GLY A 61 -0.52 -3.55 13.49
N GLU A 62 0.62 -3.09 12.98
CA GLU A 62 1.73 -2.54 13.78
C GLU A 62 1.32 -1.27 14.54
N LYS A 63 0.38 -0.48 13.98
CA LYS A 63 -0.22 0.68 14.66
C LYS A 63 -1.29 0.33 15.69
N GLY A 64 -1.65 -0.95 15.85
CA GLY A 64 -2.76 -1.40 16.70
C GLY A 64 -4.15 -1.14 16.09
N GLU A 65 -4.24 -0.76 14.82
CA GLU A 65 -5.48 -0.45 14.10
C GLU A 65 -6.07 -1.73 13.46
N TYR A 66 -6.31 -2.77 14.27
CA TYR A 66 -6.61 -4.13 13.79
C TYR A 66 -7.83 -4.22 12.87
N THR A 67 -8.89 -3.45 13.12
CA THR A 67 -10.07 -3.43 12.23
C THR A 67 -9.71 -2.95 10.82
N LYS A 68 -8.83 -1.95 10.70
CA LYS A 68 -8.37 -1.47 9.39
C LYS A 68 -7.44 -2.50 8.76
N ALA A 69 -6.56 -3.12 9.53
CA ALA A 69 -5.68 -4.18 9.07
C ALA A 69 -6.46 -5.34 8.43
N MET A 70 -7.45 -5.88 9.16
CA MET A 70 -8.32 -6.96 8.68
C MET A 70 -9.08 -6.58 7.41
N ASN A 71 -9.59 -5.34 7.32
CA ASN A 71 -10.26 -4.88 6.11
C ASN A 71 -9.32 -4.80 4.91
N LYS A 72 -8.06 -4.39 5.10
CA LYS A 72 -7.06 -4.36 4.01
C LYS A 72 -6.67 -5.77 3.57
N PHE A 73 -6.50 -6.71 4.50
CA PHE A 73 -6.25 -8.11 4.15
C PHE A 73 -7.42 -8.75 3.40
N LYS A 74 -8.67 -8.50 3.80
CA LYS A 74 -9.86 -8.98 3.07
C LYS A 74 -9.90 -8.44 1.65
N GLN A 75 -9.68 -7.14 1.48
CA GLN A 75 -9.59 -6.54 0.14
C GLN A 75 -8.47 -7.17 -0.70
N ALA A 76 -7.34 -7.54 -0.10
CA ALA A 76 -6.25 -8.19 -0.83
C ALA A 76 -6.60 -9.63 -1.27
N LEU A 77 -7.45 -10.33 -0.52
CA LEU A 77 -7.92 -11.70 -0.83
C LEU A 77 -9.03 -11.73 -1.90
N GLU A 78 -9.70 -10.61 -2.14
CA GLU A 78 -10.76 -10.46 -3.14
C GLU A 78 -10.23 -10.12 -4.54
N ILE A 79 -8.91 -9.93 -4.67
CA ILE A 79 -8.19 -9.65 -5.93
C ILE A 79 -7.74 -10.97 -6.57
#